data_AF-A0A433QSD6-F1
#
_entry.id   AF-A0A433QSD6-F1
#
_cell.length_a   1.000
_cell.length_b   1.000
_cell.length_c   1.000
_cell.angle_alpha   90.00
_cell.angle_beta   90.00
_cell.angle_gamma   90.00
#
_symmetry.space_group_name_H-M   'P 1'
#
loop_
_entity.id
_entity.type
_entity.pdbx_description
1 polymer ?
#
loop_
_entity_poly.entity_id
_entity_poly.type
_entity_poly.pdbx_seq_one_letter_code
_entity_poly.pdbx_strand_id
1 'polypeptide(L)'
;MDPMYLMVSGDARASEDIPLTVLHTIWAREHNRQANRYKAIWPHASDEQIFQLARRYTIAEYQKVIYEEFIPSILGGKLPKYSGYKSDIDPRTSTAFATGAFRYGHSVARDFDIYDGCSTNGDSKLQMYDNTNLFAFLGITFSGTRLFFQGQIFRLNGVQGTTAFDYEPARIIALMGGRHGDGFDNMLSSFIRQRSAKFDSIVANTLRNIVGVADLLSTDIFRGRENGLPNYNTLRTYYGAGNIYKNSACPKSAAVDSNACWAILTSNRTIASALKRLYRKVNQVDGLIGLMAEDVPSGAYLAPTTVGIIRKEFIRKRDGDRFFYENPYYFLRSERAAIKSTTFANIIKRNTGLIGLPANVFLTNEFHNTGKPRSTHCS
;
A
#
# COMPACT_ATOMS: atom_id res chain seq x y z
N MET A 1 10.68 15.53 14.47
CA MET A 1 10.74 14.29 15.27
C MET A 1 12.19 14.08 15.66
N ASP A 2 12.44 13.73 16.91
CA ASP A 2 13.77 13.36 17.38
C ASP A 2 14.16 12.00 16.74
N PRO A 3 15.34 11.89 16.09
CA PRO A 3 15.83 10.67 15.47
C PRO A 3 15.84 9.44 16.39
N MET A 4 15.90 9.62 17.72
CA MET A 4 15.86 8.52 18.69
C MET A 4 14.55 7.72 18.67
N TYR A 5 13.46 8.26 18.09
CA TYR A 5 12.14 7.62 18.07
C TYR A 5 11.69 7.15 16.69
N LEU A 6 12.61 7.08 15.72
CA LEU A 6 12.33 6.65 14.35
C LEU A 6 12.98 5.30 14.03
N MET A 7 12.32 4.51 13.19
CA MET A 7 12.92 3.31 12.62
C MET A 7 14.02 3.68 11.66
N VAL A 8 15.21 3.14 11.90
CA VAL A 8 16.29 3.20 10.92
C VAL A 8 16.02 2.14 9.86
N SER A 9 15.84 2.57 8.61
CA SER A 9 15.60 1.70 7.47
C SER A 9 16.23 2.26 6.19
N GLY A 10 16.19 1.48 5.12
CA GLY A 10 16.66 1.91 3.80
C GLY A 10 15.76 2.96 3.12
N ASP A 11 14.59 3.26 3.68
CA ASP A 11 13.71 4.36 3.25
C ASP A 11 13.46 5.31 4.43
N ALA A 12 13.65 6.61 4.20
CA ALA A 12 13.51 7.65 5.23
C ALA A 12 12.07 7.79 5.77
N ARG A 13 11.09 7.21 5.09
CA ARG A 13 9.67 7.25 5.44
C ARG A 13 9.21 5.93 6.06
N ALA A 14 10.09 5.01 6.41
CA ALA A 14 9.71 3.73 7.02
C ALA A 14 8.85 3.89 8.29
N SER A 15 8.95 5.04 8.94
CA SER A 15 8.17 5.47 10.11
C SER A 15 6.99 6.39 9.78
N GLU A 16 6.57 6.47 8.53
CA GLU A 16 5.48 7.37 8.11
C GLU A 16 4.14 6.90 8.71
N ASP A 17 3.79 5.63 8.49
CA ASP A 17 2.61 4.96 9.04
C ASP A 17 2.94 3.61 9.72
N ILE A 18 1.99 3.08 10.49
CA ILE A 18 2.12 1.80 11.21
C ILE A 18 2.19 0.60 10.25
N PRO A 19 1.24 0.41 9.31
CA PRO A 19 1.37 -0.60 8.26
C PRO A 19 2.72 -0.62 7.55
N LEU A 20 3.26 0.53 7.18
CA LEU A 20 4.54 0.68 6.51
C LEU A 20 5.67 0.21 7.42
N THR A 21 5.68 0.67 8.68
CA THR A 21 6.63 0.23 9.71
C THR A 21 6.60 -1.31 9.88
N VAL A 22 5.40 -1.90 9.87
CA VAL A 22 5.20 -3.34 9.98
C VAL A 22 5.77 -4.08 8.78
N LEU A 23 5.52 -3.58 7.56
CA LEU A 23 6.08 -4.17 6.33
C LEU A 23 7.61 -4.10 6.33
N HIS A 24 8.20 -2.95 6.68
CA HIS A 24 9.65 -2.80 6.82
C HIS A 24 10.23 -3.82 7.84
N THR A 25 9.55 -4.00 8.97
CA THR A 25 9.97 -4.96 10.02
C THR A 25 9.94 -6.40 9.52
N ILE A 26 8.89 -6.82 8.79
CA ILE A 26 8.79 -8.19 8.25
C ILE A 26 9.95 -8.50 7.30
N TRP A 27 10.32 -7.56 6.43
CA TRP A 27 11.36 -7.78 5.44
C TRP A 27 12.76 -7.75 6.06
N ALA A 28 12.97 -6.95 7.11
CA ALA A 28 14.19 -7.01 7.90
C ALA A 28 14.34 -8.36 8.63
N ARG A 29 13.25 -8.89 9.21
CA ARG A 29 13.25 -10.23 9.83
C ARG A 29 13.54 -11.33 8.81
N GLU A 30 12.91 -11.28 7.63
CA GLU A 30 13.17 -12.28 6.58
C GLU A 30 14.62 -12.23 6.09
N HIS A 31 15.22 -11.04 5.97
CA HIS A 31 16.64 -10.91 5.65
C HIS A 31 17.53 -11.63 6.67
N ASN A 32 17.32 -11.38 7.96
CA ASN A 32 18.09 -12.05 9.03
C ASN A 32 17.86 -13.56 9.03
N ARG A 33 16.64 -14.02 8.75
CA ARG A 33 16.33 -15.44 8.60
C ARG A 33 17.12 -16.09 7.46
N GLN A 34 17.22 -15.42 6.31
CA GLN A 34 18.02 -15.90 5.18
C GLN A 34 19.52 -15.85 5.49
N ALA A 35 20.01 -14.82 6.22
CA ALA A 35 21.39 -14.74 6.67
C ALA A 35 21.76 -15.94 7.57
N ASN A 36 20.92 -16.26 8.56
CA ASN A 36 21.10 -17.43 9.41
C ASN A 36 21.10 -18.74 8.61
N ARG A 37 20.21 -18.88 7.63
CA ARG A 37 20.18 -20.03 6.72
C ARG A 37 21.49 -20.17 5.93
N TYR A 38 22.00 -19.08 5.35
CA TYR A 38 23.26 -19.12 4.59
C TYR A 38 24.47 -19.36 5.48
N LYS A 39 24.51 -18.81 6.71
CA LYS A 39 25.57 -19.12 7.69
C LYS A 39 25.57 -20.60 8.07
N ALA A 40 24.41 -21.23 8.22
CA ALA A 40 24.30 -22.66 8.52
C ALA A 40 24.80 -23.54 7.36
N ILE A 41 24.53 -23.15 6.12
CA ILE A 41 24.98 -23.88 4.91
C ILE A 41 26.47 -23.64 4.63
N TRP A 42 26.96 -22.43 4.87
CA TRP A 42 28.35 -22.03 4.61
C TRP A 42 28.98 -21.37 5.85
N PRO A 43 29.40 -22.17 6.85
CA PRO A 43 29.86 -21.65 8.16
C PRO A 43 31.10 -20.74 8.09
N HIS A 44 31.95 -20.91 7.08
CA HIS A 44 33.18 -20.14 6.91
C HIS A 44 33.02 -18.88 6.04
N ALA A 45 31.80 -18.60 5.54
CA ALA A 45 31.53 -17.35 4.82
C ALA A 45 31.78 -16.13 5.72
N SER A 46 32.36 -15.09 5.13
CA SER A 46 32.46 -13.76 5.75
C SER A 46 31.08 -13.12 5.92
N ASP A 47 30.99 -12.13 6.80
CA ASP A 47 29.77 -11.36 7.03
C ASP A 47 29.22 -10.74 5.73
N GLU A 48 30.09 -10.11 4.92
CA GLU A 48 29.71 -9.51 3.64
C GLU A 48 29.12 -10.55 2.66
N GLN A 49 29.70 -11.75 2.59
CA GLN A 49 29.16 -12.81 1.74
C GLN A 49 27.77 -13.24 2.19
N ILE A 50 27.56 -13.39 3.50
CA ILE A 50 26.26 -13.76 4.06
C ILE A 50 25.23 -12.66 3.81
N PHE A 51 25.60 -11.41 4.06
CA PHE A 51 24.75 -10.25 3.84
C PHE A 51 24.29 -10.17 2.39
N GLN A 52 25.19 -10.25 1.41
CA GLN A 52 24.82 -10.15 -0.01
C GLN A 52 23.97 -11.35 -0.47
N LEU A 53 24.25 -12.57 0.00
CA LEU A 53 23.44 -13.75 -0.31
C LEU A 53 22.02 -13.63 0.25
N ALA A 54 21.89 -13.23 1.52
CA ALA A 54 20.62 -12.99 2.16
C ALA A 54 19.85 -11.85 1.48
N ARG A 55 20.51 -10.72 1.20
CA ARG A 55 19.94 -9.56 0.49
C ARG A 55 19.40 -9.97 -0.87
N ARG A 56 20.19 -10.69 -1.67
CA ARG A 56 19.79 -11.16 -3.00
C ARG A 56 18.55 -12.05 -2.93
N TYR A 57 18.52 -13.01 -1.99
CA TYR A 57 17.40 -13.93 -1.86
C TYR A 57 16.13 -13.22 -1.35
N THR A 58 16.25 -12.34 -0.37
CA THR A 58 15.12 -11.54 0.14
C THR A 58 14.55 -10.61 -0.94
N ILE A 59 15.39 -9.97 -1.76
CA ILE A 59 14.94 -9.19 -2.92
C ILE A 59 14.15 -10.06 -3.89
N ALA A 60 14.59 -11.29 -4.15
CA ALA A 60 13.87 -12.21 -5.04
C ALA A 60 12.50 -12.65 -4.47
N GLU A 61 12.41 -12.93 -3.18
CA GLU A 61 11.13 -13.18 -2.51
C GLU A 61 10.21 -11.97 -2.59
N TYR A 62 10.74 -10.75 -2.37
CA TYR A 62 10.02 -9.50 -2.51
C TYR A 62 9.48 -9.31 -3.94
N GLN A 63 10.34 -9.44 -4.95
CA GLN A 63 9.93 -9.33 -6.35
C GLN A 63 8.86 -10.36 -6.70
N LYS A 64 9.01 -11.62 -6.27
CA LYS A 64 8.00 -12.65 -6.50
C LYS A 64 6.66 -12.28 -5.87
N VAL A 65 6.64 -11.84 -4.61
CA VAL A 65 5.40 -11.43 -3.91
C VAL A 65 4.73 -10.26 -4.65
N ILE A 66 5.50 -9.25 -5.04
CA ILE A 66 4.95 -8.09 -5.73
C ILE A 66 4.38 -8.48 -7.10
N TYR A 67 5.13 -9.20 -7.93
CA TYR A 67 4.74 -9.48 -9.31
C TYR A 67 3.68 -10.58 -9.46
N GLU A 68 3.64 -11.56 -8.56
CA GLU A 68 2.76 -12.73 -8.68
C GLU A 68 1.57 -12.72 -7.71
N GLU A 69 1.57 -11.85 -6.69
CA GLU A 69 0.46 -11.76 -5.72
C GLU A 69 -0.16 -10.36 -5.65
N PHE A 70 0.64 -9.32 -5.37
CA PHE A 70 0.12 -7.95 -5.19
C PHE A 70 -0.32 -7.30 -6.50
N ILE A 71 0.51 -7.32 -7.54
CA ILE A 71 0.15 -6.69 -8.82
C ILE A 71 -1.10 -7.34 -9.45
N PRO A 72 -1.23 -8.67 -9.47
CA PRO A 72 -2.47 -9.29 -9.95
C PRO A 72 -3.71 -8.93 -9.13
N SER A 73 -3.58 -8.73 -7.81
CA SER A 73 -4.73 -8.37 -6.96
C SER A 73 -5.27 -6.98 -7.27
N ILE A 74 -4.40 -6.02 -7.60
CA ILE A 74 -4.82 -4.64 -7.91
C ILE A 74 -5.17 -4.41 -9.39
N LEU A 75 -4.58 -5.18 -10.32
CA LEU A 75 -4.87 -5.08 -11.75
C LEU A 75 -6.04 -5.96 -12.22
N GLY A 76 -6.52 -6.87 -11.36
CA GLY A 76 -7.54 -7.86 -11.72
C GLY A 76 -7.05 -8.94 -12.68
N GLY A 77 -5.73 -9.13 -12.80
CA GLY A 77 -5.14 -10.10 -13.72
C GLY A 77 -3.62 -10.09 -13.72
N LYS A 78 -3.02 -11.21 -14.15
CA LYS A 78 -1.55 -11.37 -14.19
C LYS A 78 -0.93 -10.53 -15.30
N LEU A 79 0.32 -10.14 -15.09
CA LEU A 79 1.16 -9.59 -16.15
C LEU A 79 1.52 -10.66 -17.18
N PRO A 80 1.88 -10.30 -18.43
CA PRO A 80 2.39 -11.25 -19.41
C PRO A 80 3.58 -12.04 -18.86
N LYS A 81 3.73 -13.31 -19.26
CA LYS A 81 4.86 -14.15 -18.82
C LYS A 81 6.19 -13.46 -19.08
N TYR A 82 7.13 -13.57 -18.13
CA TYR A 82 8.47 -13.04 -18.29
C TYR A 82 9.17 -13.71 -19.48
N SER A 83 9.79 -12.89 -20.34
CA SER A 83 10.44 -13.32 -21.58
C SER A 83 11.97 -13.18 -21.54
N GLY A 84 12.54 -12.84 -20.39
CA GLY A 84 13.96 -12.56 -20.22
C GLY A 84 14.26 -11.06 -20.11
N TYR A 85 15.49 -10.77 -19.71
CA TYR A 85 16.01 -9.41 -19.57
C TYR A 85 16.22 -8.77 -20.95
N LYS A 86 15.87 -7.50 -21.06
CA LYS A 86 16.00 -6.67 -22.26
C LYS A 86 16.79 -5.41 -21.93
N SER A 87 17.98 -5.29 -22.48
CA SER A 87 18.90 -4.20 -22.17
C SER A 87 18.51 -2.85 -22.77
N ASP A 88 17.61 -2.84 -23.76
CA ASP A 88 17.08 -1.67 -24.44
C ASP A 88 15.82 -1.08 -23.77
N ILE A 89 15.28 -1.75 -22.75
CA ILE A 89 14.15 -1.25 -21.98
C ILE A 89 14.64 -0.30 -20.89
N ASP A 90 14.13 0.92 -20.88
CA ASP A 90 14.36 1.89 -19.80
C ASP A 90 13.51 1.51 -18.56
N PRO A 91 14.12 1.10 -17.43
CA PRO A 91 13.41 0.69 -16.23
C PRO A 91 13.14 1.86 -15.27
N ARG A 92 13.54 3.10 -15.60
CA ARG A 92 13.34 4.27 -14.73
C ARG A 92 11.86 4.53 -14.48
N THR A 93 11.58 5.05 -13.29
CA THR A 93 10.21 5.36 -12.87
C THR A 93 9.62 6.49 -13.70
N SER A 94 8.42 6.30 -14.25
CA SER A 94 7.74 7.35 -15.00
C SER A 94 6.98 8.33 -14.10
N THR A 95 6.87 9.60 -14.52
CA THR A 95 6.06 10.61 -13.83
C THR A 95 4.60 10.16 -13.70
N ALA A 96 4.01 9.62 -14.77
CA ALA A 96 2.64 9.11 -14.78
C ALA A 96 2.40 8.06 -13.69
N PHE A 97 3.40 7.22 -13.41
CA PHE A 97 3.34 6.25 -12.33
C PHE A 97 3.52 6.92 -10.96
N ALA A 98 4.60 7.66 -10.73
CA ALA A 98 4.98 8.16 -9.41
C ALA A 98 4.08 9.28 -8.86
N THR A 99 3.56 10.15 -9.73
CA THR A 99 2.73 11.31 -9.33
C THR A 99 1.26 11.13 -9.66
N GLY A 100 0.92 10.17 -10.52
CA GLY A 100 -0.45 9.85 -10.91
C GLY A 100 -0.92 8.51 -10.34
N ALA A 101 -0.69 7.44 -11.09
CA ALA A 101 -1.36 6.16 -10.86
C ALA A 101 -1.02 5.51 -9.50
N PHE A 102 0.24 5.53 -9.05
CA PHE A 102 0.63 4.88 -7.81
C PHE A 102 0.26 5.69 -6.54
N ARG A 103 -0.40 6.84 -6.71
CA ARG A 103 -1.08 7.58 -5.63
C ARG A 103 -2.47 7.04 -5.33
N TYR A 104 -2.93 6.01 -6.06
CA TYR A 104 -4.22 5.35 -5.76
C TYR A 104 -4.33 4.90 -4.29
N GLY A 105 -3.19 4.58 -3.66
CA GLY A 105 -3.09 4.24 -2.23
C GLY A 105 -3.80 5.23 -1.31
N HIS A 106 -3.73 6.53 -1.62
CA HIS A 106 -4.37 7.56 -0.79
C HIS A 106 -5.90 7.56 -0.94
N SER A 107 -6.45 7.07 -2.06
CA SER A 107 -7.88 6.92 -2.27
C SER A 107 -8.44 5.67 -1.57
N VAL A 108 -7.66 4.59 -1.55
CA VAL A 108 -8.07 3.33 -0.91
C VAL A 108 -7.71 3.24 0.58
N ALA A 109 -7.07 4.27 1.13
CA ALA A 109 -6.75 4.37 2.55
C ALA A 109 -7.99 4.65 3.40
N ARG A 110 -8.03 4.06 4.60
CA ARG A 110 -9.07 4.26 5.60
C ARG A 110 -8.57 3.90 6.98
N ASP A 111 -9.32 4.35 7.98
CA ASP A 111 -9.17 3.89 9.36
C ASP A 111 -9.39 2.36 9.44
N PHE A 112 -8.56 1.72 10.26
CA PHE A 112 -8.63 0.29 10.54
C PHE A 112 -8.78 0.04 12.04
N ASP A 113 -9.57 -0.98 12.36
CA ASP A 113 -9.71 -1.48 13.72
C ASP A 113 -8.56 -2.45 14.03
N ILE A 114 -8.01 -2.42 15.24
CA ILE A 114 -7.07 -3.44 15.70
C ILE A 114 -7.82 -4.51 16.47
N TYR A 115 -7.58 -5.76 16.11
CA TYR A 115 -8.14 -6.95 16.71
C TYR A 115 -7.11 -7.62 17.62
N ASP A 116 -7.61 -8.17 18.71
CA ASP A 116 -6.88 -9.06 19.59
C ASP A 116 -6.74 -10.42 18.91
N GLY A 117 -5.53 -10.75 18.47
CA GLY A 117 -5.18 -12.00 17.82
C GLY A 117 -5.24 -13.21 18.76
N CYS A 118 -5.37 -13.00 20.07
CA CYS A 118 -5.52 -14.03 21.10
C CYS A 118 -6.97 -14.26 21.53
N SER A 119 -7.91 -13.44 21.05
CA SER A 119 -9.34 -13.69 21.25
C SER A 119 -9.75 -15.05 20.67
N THR A 120 -10.61 -15.78 21.39
CA THR A 120 -11.12 -17.12 21.02
C THR A 120 -11.69 -17.17 19.60
N ASN A 121 -12.22 -16.04 19.11
CA ASN A 121 -12.67 -15.88 17.72
C ASN A 121 -11.70 -15.06 16.85
N GLY A 122 -10.85 -14.24 17.46
CA GLY A 122 -9.92 -13.32 16.80
C GLY A 122 -10.62 -12.08 16.23
N ASP A 123 -11.84 -11.79 16.72
CA ASP A 123 -12.72 -10.73 16.25
C ASP A 123 -13.01 -9.67 17.35
N SER A 124 -12.50 -9.89 18.56
CA SER A 124 -12.54 -8.87 19.62
C SER A 124 -11.57 -7.75 19.25
N LYS A 125 -12.02 -6.49 19.35
CA LYS A 125 -11.10 -5.36 19.18
C LYS A 125 -10.08 -5.37 20.32
N LEU A 126 -8.81 -5.17 19.98
CA LEU A 126 -7.73 -5.05 20.95
C LEU A 126 -7.99 -3.83 21.81
N GLN A 127 -8.27 -4.03 23.10
CA GLN A 127 -8.31 -2.91 24.03
C GLN A 127 -6.88 -2.40 24.21
N MET A 128 -6.57 -1.26 23.59
CA MET A 128 -5.33 -0.57 23.93
C MET A 128 -5.46 -0.15 25.39
N TYR A 129 -4.56 -0.64 26.24
CA TYR A 129 -4.52 -0.30 27.66
C TYR A 129 -4.26 1.21 27.80
N ASP A 130 -5.34 1.98 27.83
CA ASP A 130 -5.37 3.29 28.44
C ASP A 130 -5.73 3.08 29.92
N ASN A 131 -5.25 3.93 30.82
CA ASN A 131 -5.49 3.81 32.26
C ASN A 131 -6.97 4.07 32.63
N THR A 132 -7.83 3.08 32.39
CA THR A 132 -9.30 3.14 32.49
C THR A 132 -9.86 3.72 33.79
N ASN A 133 -9.11 3.76 34.89
CA ASN A 133 -9.53 4.35 36.16
C ASN A 133 -9.68 5.88 36.12
N LEU A 134 -8.88 6.61 35.33
CA LEU A 134 -8.95 8.09 35.31
C LEU A 134 -10.07 8.61 34.39
N PHE A 135 -10.36 7.90 33.31
CA PHE A 135 -11.36 8.31 32.32
C PHE A 135 -12.78 7.89 32.66
N ALA A 136 -12.95 6.73 33.34
CA ALA A 136 -14.22 6.37 33.96
C ALA A 136 -14.64 7.38 35.04
N PHE A 137 -13.66 7.95 35.78
CA PHE A 137 -13.88 9.02 36.74
C PHE A 137 -14.30 10.36 36.10
N LEU A 138 -13.91 10.62 34.84
CA LEU A 138 -14.22 11.86 34.11
C LEU A 138 -15.39 11.75 33.12
N GLY A 139 -16.00 10.57 32.96
CA GLY A 139 -17.16 10.37 32.07
C GLY A 139 -16.86 10.50 30.57
N ILE A 140 -15.60 10.37 30.15
CA ILE A 140 -15.17 10.52 28.75
C ILE A 140 -14.96 9.13 28.14
N THR A 141 -15.65 8.81 27.03
CA THR A 141 -15.52 7.53 26.32
C THR A 141 -14.76 7.73 25.01
N PHE A 142 -13.57 7.14 24.86
CA PHE A 142 -12.88 7.02 23.57
C PHE A 142 -13.00 5.59 23.03
N SER A 143 -13.20 5.43 21.71
CA SER A 143 -13.08 4.13 21.04
C SER A 143 -11.60 3.84 20.77
N GLY A 144 -10.87 3.41 21.81
CA GLY A 144 -9.39 3.25 21.81
C GLY A 144 -8.84 2.06 21.00
N THR A 145 -9.47 1.68 19.90
CA THR A 145 -9.06 0.50 19.09
C THR A 145 -8.86 0.82 17.60
N ARG A 146 -9.04 2.08 17.22
CA ARG A 146 -8.86 2.57 15.84
C ARG A 146 -7.50 3.24 15.70
N LEU A 147 -6.78 2.84 14.66
CA LEU A 147 -5.49 3.41 14.29
C LEU A 147 -5.59 4.05 12.90
N PHE A 148 -4.85 5.14 12.72
CA PHE A 148 -4.86 5.93 11.49
C PHE A 148 -3.46 6.15 10.91
N PHE A 149 -3.44 6.36 9.59
CA PHE A 149 -2.30 6.66 8.72
C PHE A 149 -1.87 8.13 8.83
N GLN A 150 -0.74 8.44 9.48
CA GLN A 150 -0.13 9.77 9.51
C GLN A 150 -1.09 10.98 9.44
N GLY A 151 -1.83 11.22 10.53
CA GLY A 151 -2.74 12.36 10.66
C GLY A 151 -3.72 12.22 11.84
N GLN A 152 -3.19 12.14 13.07
CA GLN A 152 -3.89 11.97 14.38
C GLN A 152 -4.65 10.62 14.54
N ILE A 153 -4.77 9.97 15.71
CA ILE A 153 -5.07 10.42 17.08
C ILE A 153 -4.46 9.46 18.12
N PHE A 154 -3.79 9.97 19.17
CA PHE A 154 -3.89 9.49 20.57
C PHE A 154 -3.66 10.65 21.55
N ARG A 155 -4.45 10.71 22.63
CA ARG A 155 -4.04 11.31 23.90
C ARG A 155 -3.88 10.14 24.87
N LEU A 156 -2.68 9.93 25.40
CA LEU A 156 -2.45 9.05 26.56
C LEU A 156 -2.19 9.95 27.77
N ASN A 157 -3.15 10.07 28.70
CA ASN A 157 -2.90 10.86 29.92
C ASN A 157 -2.03 10.08 30.90
N GLY A 158 -0.90 10.68 31.31
CA GLY A 158 0.03 10.11 32.29
C GLY A 158 1.50 10.22 31.88
N VAL A 159 1.78 10.62 30.64
CA VAL A 159 3.10 11.09 30.22
C VAL A 159 3.01 12.60 30.11
N GLN A 160 3.85 13.35 30.84
CA GLN A 160 3.98 14.79 30.62
C GLN A 160 4.59 15.01 29.22
N GLY A 161 3.72 15.11 28.22
CA GLY A 161 4.05 15.40 26.84
C GLY A 161 3.01 16.35 26.28
N THR A 162 3.47 17.44 25.67
CA THR A 162 2.64 18.52 25.11
C THR A 162 1.73 18.00 24.01
N THR A 163 0.58 18.64 23.80
CA THR A 163 -0.46 18.32 22.80
C THR A 163 -0.03 18.49 21.33
N ALA A 164 1.25 18.31 21.03
CA ALA A 164 1.82 18.30 19.70
C ALA A 164 2.59 16.99 19.53
N PHE A 165 2.16 16.16 18.58
CA PHE A 165 2.88 14.98 18.08
C PHE A 165 2.99 13.76 19.02
N ASP A 166 1.87 13.19 19.46
CA ASP A 166 1.86 11.85 20.09
C ASP A 166 1.91 10.69 19.05
N TYR A 167 2.54 10.94 17.90
CA TYR A 167 2.79 9.94 16.84
C TYR A 167 4.28 9.60 16.87
N GLU A 168 4.63 8.59 17.66
CA GLU A 168 5.96 8.01 17.68
C GLU A 168 5.85 6.55 17.23
N PRO A 169 6.22 6.24 15.99
CA PRO A 169 6.32 4.87 15.49
C PRO A 169 7.14 3.97 16.42
N ALA A 170 8.19 4.50 17.09
CA ALA A 170 8.90 3.79 18.15
C ALA A 170 8.04 3.44 19.36
N ARG A 171 7.07 4.28 19.75
CA ARG A 171 6.09 3.99 20.83
C ARG A 171 5.04 2.99 20.37
N ILE A 172 4.61 3.03 19.11
CA ILE A 172 3.78 1.98 18.51
C ILE A 172 4.54 0.65 18.41
N ILE A 173 5.84 0.67 18.14
CA ILE A 173 6.72 -0.51 18.20
C ILE A 173 6.94 -0.99 19.64
N ALA A 174 7.03 -0.08 20.62
CA ALA A 174 7.02 -0.46 22.03
C ALA A 174 5.69 -1.12 22.43
N LEU A 175 4.57 -0.66 21.85
CA LEU A 175 3.26 -1.32 21.94
C LEU A 175 3.18 -2.63 21.10
N MET A 176 4.01 -2.80 20.07
CA MET A 176 4.14 -4.06 19.29
C MET A 176 4.78 -5.19 20.10
N GLY A 177 5.37 -4.90 21.27
CA GLY A 177 5.72 -5.92 22.25
C GLY A 177 4.49 -6.68 22.76
N GLY A 178 3.30 -6.10 22.68
CA GLY A 178 2.08 -6.72 23.23
C GLY A 178 2.21 -7.01 24.72
N ARG A 179 1.20 -7.68 25.30
CA ARG A 179 1.32 -8.15 26.70
C ARG A 179 2.18 -9.42 26.77
N HIS A 180 2.20 -10.18 25.68
CA HIS A 180 2.80 -11.52 25.60
C HIS A 180 3.72 -11.70 24.38
N GLY A 181 4.15 -10.61 23.72
CA GLY A 181 4.88 -10.69 22.44
C GLY A 181 3.95 -10.66 21.20
N ASP A 182 2.66 -10.41 21.39
CA ASP A 182 1.60 -10.53 20.38
C ASP A 182 1.28 -9.25 19.61
N GLY A 183 1.84 -8.10 20.00
CA GLY A 183 1.45 -6.81 19.41
C GLY A 183 1.69 -6.71 17.91
N PHE A 184 2.81 -7.26 17.41
CA PHE A 184 3.08 -7.34 15.97
C PHE A 184 2.11 -8.26 15.22
N ASP A 185 1.74 -9.38 15.85
CA ASP A 185 0.83 -10.38 15.29
C ASP A 185 -0.60 -9.82 15.23
N ASN A 186 -1.04 -9.11 16.27
CA ASN A 186 -2.33 -8.42 16.33
C ASN A 186 -2.47 -7.38 15.21
N MET A 187 -1.40 -6.65 14.93
CA MET A 187 -1.39 -5.63 13.87
C MET A 187 -1.54 -6.27 12.48
N LEU A 188 -0.69 -7.25 12.16
CA LEU A 188 -0.72 -7.94 10.87
C LEU A 188 -2.03 -8.70 10.65
N SER A 189 -2.53 -9.40 11.67
CA SER A 189 -3.82 -10.09 11.58
C SER A 189 -4.95 -9.12 11.30
N SER A 190 -4.94 -7.94 11.93
CA SER A 190 -5.92 -6.88 11.70
C SER A 190 -5.91 -6.36 10.27
N PHE A 191 -4.72 -6.11 9.69
CA PHE A 191 -4.60 -5.65 8.30
C PHE A 191 -5.11 -6.67 7.30
N ILE A 192 -4.77 -7.94 7.48
CA ILE A 192 -5.13 -9.02 6.55
C ILE A 192 -6.64 -9.26 6.53
N ARG A 193 -7.33 -9.01 7.65
CA ARG A 193 -8.77 -9.27 7.80
C ARG A 193 -9.65 -8.14 7.27
N GLN A 194 -9.10 -6.96 7.03
CA GLN A 194 -9.85 -5.76 6.68
C GLN A 194 -9.69 -5.36 5.23
N ARG A 195 -10.75 -4.78 4.67
CA ARG A 195 -10.78 -4.25 3.31
C ARG A 195 -10.24 -2.83 3.26
N SER A 196 -9.55 -2.49 2.18
CA SER A 196 -9.28 -1.10 1.83
C SER A 196 -10.59 -0.35 1.54
N ALA A 197 -10.54 0.98 1.50
CA ALA A 197 -11.61 1.77 0.92
C ALA A 197 -11.74 1.50 -0.59
N LYS A 198 -12.86 1.95 -1.16
CA LYS A 198 -13.10 1.91 -2.60
C LYS A 198 -12.20 2.94 -3.30
N PHE A 199 -11.67 2.58 -4.47
CA PHE A 199 -10.97 3.56 -5.31
C PHE A 199 -11.96 4.51 -5.96
N ASP A 200 -11.97 5.75 -5.51
CA ASP A 200 -12.71 6.87 -6.09
C ASP A 200 -12.13 8.24 -5.65
N SER A 201 -12.78 9.34 -5.99
CA SER A 201 -12.34 10.69 -5.60
C SER A 201 -12.71 11.09 -4.16
N ILE A 202 -13.27 10.19 -3.35
CA ILE A 202 -13.66 10.43 -1.96
C ILE A 202 -12.54 9.91 -1.06
N VAL A 203 -11.67 10.82 -0.65
CA VAL A 203 -10.55 10.52 0.26
C VAL A 203 -10.98 10.74 1.71
N ALA A 204 -10.52 9.86 2.61
CA ALA A 204 -10.79 9.96 4.03
C ALA A 204 -10.41 11.34 4.59
N ASN A 205 -11.28 11.91 5.44
CA ASN A 205 -11.06 13.25 6.04
C ASN A 205 -9.74 13.37 6.78
N THR A 206 -9.26 12.27 7.32
CA THR A 206 -8.04 12.12 8.09
C THR A 206 -6.78 12.30 7.21
N LEU A 207 -6.84 11.99 5.91
CA LEU A 207 -5.79 12.35 4.93
C LEU A 207 -5.94 13.78 4.38
N ARG A 208 -7.14 14.36 4.49
CA ARG A 208 -7.44 15.73 4.02
C ARG A 208 -7.21 16.80 5.07
N ASN A 209 -6.95 16.43 6.32
CA ASN A 209 -6.73 17.33 7.46
C ASN A 209 -5.52 16.88 8.29
N ILE A 210 -4.39 16.60 7.64
CA ILE A 210 -3.15 16.19 8.29
C ILE A 210 -2.50 17.44 8.93
N VAL A 211 -2.25 17.40 10.23
CA VAL A 211 -1.54 18.47 10.94
C VAL A 211 -0.13 18.65 10.35
N GLY A 212 0.18 19.85 9.86
CA GLY A 212 1.48 20.19 9.25
C GLY A 212 1.60 19.93 7.74
N VAL A 213 0.71 19.13 7.13
CA VAL A 213 0.63 18.90 5.67
C VAL A 213 -0.64 19.54 5.06
N ALA A 214 -1.62 19.91 5.91
CA ALA A 214 -2.96 20.38 5.57
C ALA A 214 -3.81 19.31 4.86
N ASP A 215 -3.79 19.24 3.54
CA ASP A 215 -4.59 18.30 2.72
C ASP A 215 -3.65 17.52 1.78
N LEU A 216 -3.52 16.22 2.00
CA LEU A 216 -2.63 15.36 1.22
C LEU A 216 -3.04 15.29 -0.25
N LEU A 217 -4.33 15.24 -0.54
CA LEU A 217 -4.81 15.18 -1.92
C LEU A 217 -4.54 16.49 -2.64
N SER A 218 -4.74 17.63 -1.96
CA SER A 218 -4.36 18.94 -2.51
C SER A 218 -2.86 19.01 -2.79
N THR A 219 -2.04 18.44 -1.90
CA THR A 219 -0.59 18.31 -2.09
C THR A 219 -0.24 17.44 -3.29
N ASP A 220 -0.91 16.29 -3.49
CA ASP A 220 -0.67 15.43 -4.64
C ASP A 220 -1.08 16.10 -5.96
N ILE A 221 -2.19 16.86 -5.99
CA ILE A 221 -2.59 17.64 -7.17
C ILE A 221 -1.51 18.69 -7.49
N PHE A 222 -1.06 19.44 -6.48
CA PHE A 222 -0.01 20.44 -6.65
C PHE A 222 1.29 19.80 -7.16
N ARG A 223 1.74 18.71 -6.53
CA ARG A 223 2.94 17.96 -6.96
C ARG A 223 2.77 17.36 -8.35
N GLY A 224 1.58 16.92 -8.72
CA GLY A 224 1.26 16.49 -10.07
C GLY A 224 1.55 17.59 -11.10
N ARG A 225 1.09 18.81 -10.83
CA ARG A 225 1.34 19.98 -11.69
C ARG A 225 2.82 20.37 -11.72
N GLU A 226 3.47 20.44 -10.56
CA GLU A 226 4.90 20.76 -10.42
C GLU A 226 5.80 19.79 -11.20
N ASN A 227 5.48 18.49 -11.15
CA ASN A 227 6.24 17.44 -11.82
C ASN A 227 5.86 17.27 -13.31
N GLY A 228 4.97 18.12 -13.83
CA GLY A 228 4.54 18.07 -15.23
C GLY A 228 3.73 16.83 -15.59
N LEU A 229 2.92 16.29 -14.67
CA LEU A 229 1.99 15.20 -14.96
C LEU A 229 1.01 15.66 -16.06
N PRO A 230 0.90 14.92 -17.19
CA PRO A 230 -0.03 15.28 -18.24
C PRO A 230 -1.49 15.30 -17.76
N ASN A 231 -2.33 16.09 -18.43
CA ASN A 231 -3.77 16.07 -18.20
C ASN A 231 -4.34 14.66 -18.40
N TYR A 232 -5.50 14.41 -17.80
CA TYR A 232 -6.12 13.09 -17.80
C TYR A 232 -6.36 12.53 -19.21
N ASN A 233 -6.88 13.32 -20.14
CA ASN A 233 -7.18 12.81 -21.49
C ASN A 233 -5.91 12.39 -22.25
N THR A 234 -4.77 13.03 -21.99
CA THR A 234 -3.47 12.62 -22.53
C THR A 234 -3.05 11.27 -21.96
N LEU A 235 -3.17 11.09 -20.63
CA LEU A 235 -2.90 9.80 -19.97
C LEU A 235 -3.82 8.69 -20.49
N ARG A 236 -5.13 8.95 -20.53
CA ARG A 236 -6.15 8.03 -21.04
C ARG A 236 -5.91 7.61 -22.49
N THR A 237 -5.44 8.54 -23.32
CA THR A 237 -5.10 8.24 -24.72
C THR A 237 -3.97 7.23 -24.84
N TYR A 238 -2.94 7.34 -23.99
CA TYR A 238 -1.74 6.51 -24.08
C TYR A 238 -1.85 5.19 -23.28
N TYR A 239 -2.54 5.21 -22.15
CA TYR A 239 -2.59 4.09 -21.20
C TYR A 239 -3.96 3.42 -21.08
N GLY A 240 -5.04 4.05 -21.54
CA GLY A 240 -6.41 3.63 -21.27
C GLY A 240 -7.28 3.53 -22.51
N ALA A 241 -8.54 3.92 -22.38
CA ALA A 241 -9.58 3.75 -23.39
C ALA A 241 -9.55 4.78 -24.54
N GLY A 242 -8.38 5.36 -24.83
CA GLY A 242 -8.17 6.28 -25.96
C GLY A 242 -8.53 7.74 -25.68
N ASN A 243 -8.57 8.55 -26.75
CA ASN A 243 -8.84 9.98 -26.66
C ASN A 243 -10.34 10.27 -26.59
N ILE A 244 -10.80 10.95 -25.54
CA ILE A 244 -12.22 11.28 -25.31
C ILE A 244 -12.81 12.12 -26.46
N TYR A 245 -12.02 13.01 -27.05
CA TYR A 245 -12.47 13.87 -28.16
C TYR A 245 -12.54 13.17 -29.52
N LYS A 246 -12.34 11.85 -29.57
CA LYS A 246 -12.76 11.05 -30.74
C LYS A 246 -14.25 10.71 -30.70
N ASN A 247 -14.91 10.88 -29.54
CA ASN A 247 -16.35 10.70 -29.41
C ASN A 247 -17.09 11.95 -29.91
N SER A 248 -18.14 11.75 -30.72
CA SER A 248 -18.95 12.84 -31.27
C SER A 248 -19.65 13.70 -30.21
N ALA A 249 -19.87 13.17 -29.00
CA ALA A 249 -20.41 13.91 -27.86
C ALA A 249 -19.44 14.99 -27.31
N CYS A 250 -18.16 14.95 -27.71
CA CYS A 250 -17.08 15.83 -27.27
C CYS A 250 -16.50 16.67 -28.42
N PRO A 251 -17.22 17.68 -28.94
CA PRO A 251 -16.68 18.56 -29.97
C PRO A 251 -15.54 19.44 -29.40
N LYS A 252 -14.32 19.29 -29.93
CA LYS A 252 -13.12 20.03 -29.47
C LYS A 252 -13.30 21.56 -29.50
N SER A 253 -14.09 22.05 -30.46
CA SER A 253 -14.37 23.47 -30.68
C SER A 253 -15.27 24.10 -29.63
N ALA A 254 -16.06 23.32 -28.88
CA ALA A 254 -16.94 23.88 -27.85
C ALA A 254 -16.12 24.58 -26.77
N ALA A 255 -16.60 25.69 -26.22
CA ALA A 255 -15.92 26.40 -25.13
C ALA A 255 -16.00 25.62 -23.79
N VAL A 256 -17.08 24.88 -23.59
CA VAL A 256 -17.37 24.05 -22.41
C VAL A 256 -17.89 22.70 -22.90
N ASP A 257 -17.39 21.61 -22.34
CA ASP A 257 -17.80 20.27 -22.75
C ASP A 257 -19.24 19.95 -22.29
N SER A 258 -19.98 19.25 -23.16
CA SER A 258 -21.37 18.84 -22.92
C SER A 258 -21.48 17.85 -21.76
N ASN A 259 -22.65 17.72 -21.14
CA ASN A 259 -22.85 16.71 -20.08
C ASN A 259 -22.61 15.29 -20.60
N ALA A 260 -22.93 15.03 -21.87
CA ALA A 260 -22.65 13.76 -22.52
C ALA A 260 -21.14 13.50 -22.65
N CYS A 261 -20.33 14.53 -22.90
CA CYS A 261 -18.88 14.40 -22.91
C CYS A 261 -18.32 14.06 -21.52
N TRP A 262 -18.81 14.73 -20.47
CA TRP A 262 -18.41 14.44 -19.09
C TRP A 262 -18.84 13.04 -18.61
N ALA A 263 -19.96 12.52 -19.13
CA ALA A 263 -20.43 11.17 -18.85
C ALA A 263 -19.49 10.07 -19.40
N ILE A 264 -18.57 10.40 -20.31
CA ILE A 264 -17.53 9.48 -20.79
C ILE A 264 -16.40 9.31 -19.76
N LEU A 265 -16.12 10.35 -18.97
CA LEU A 265 -15.16 10.28 -17.88
C LEU A 265 -15.76 9.53 -16.68
N THR A 266 -16.96 9.93 -16.25
CA THR A 266 -17.59 9.35 -15.06
C THR A 266 -19.11 9.30 -15.17
N SER A 267 -19.67 8.16 -14.78
CA SER A 267 -21.11 7.93 -14.63
C SER A 267 -21.72 8.70 -13.45
N ASN A 268 -20.88 9.15 -12.49
CA ASN A 268 -21.32 9.93 -11.35
C ASN A 268 -21.63 11.37 -11.75
N ARG A 269 -22.93 11.68 -11.90
CA ARG A 269 -23.41 13.01 -12.32
C ARG A 269 -22.99 14.15 -11.40
N THR A 270 -22.83 13.88 -10.10
CA THR A 270 -22.40 14.89 -9.12
C THR A 270 -20.94 15.25 -9.35
N ILE A 271 -20.07 14.25 -9.49
CA ILE A 271 -18.64 14.45 -9.81
C ILE A 271 -18.50 15.10 -11.17
N ALA A 272 -19.17 14.59 -12.21
CA ALA A 272 -19.15 15.17 -13.56
C ALA A 272 -19.55 16.65 -13.55
N SER A 273 -20.60 17.02 -12.82
CA SER A 273 -21.06 18.41 -12.72
C SER A 273 -20.06 19.30 -11.98
N ALA A 274 -19.43 18.79 -10.91
CA ALA A 274 -18.40 19.52 -10.17
C ALA A 274 -17.15 19.76 -11.03
N LEU A 275 -16.64 18.72 -11.69
CA LEU A 275 -15.49 18.82 -12.60
C LEU A 275 -15.78 19.74 -13.79
N LYS A 276 -16.99 19.68 -14.35
CA LYS A 276 -17.43 20.59 -15.41
C LYS A 276 -17.38 22.05 -14.96
N ARG A 277 -17.85 22.36 -13.76
CA ARG A 277 -17.80 23.75 -13.23
C ARG A 277 -16.36 24.23 -13.03
N LEU A 278 -15.48 23.35 -12.54
CA LEU A 278 -14.09 23.71 -12.22
C LEU A 278 -13.20 23.82 -13.47
N TYR A 279 -13.23 22.83 -14.35
CA TYR A 279 -12.28 22.70 -15.46
C TYR A 279 -12.86 23.15 -16.81
N ARG A 280 -14.20 23.20 -16.94
CA ARG A 280 -14.95 23.52 -18.18
C ARG A 280 -14.78 22.50 -19.32
N LYS A 281 -13.57 21.95 -19.51
CA LYS A 281 -13.22 20.93 -20.50
C LYS A 281 -12.54 19.73 -19.85
N VAL A 282 -12.84 18.53 -20.37
CA VAL A 282 -12.21 17.28 -19.94
C VAL A 282 -10.70 17.30 -20.20
N ASN A 283 -10.24 17.94 -21.28
CA ASN A 283 -8.80 18.08 -21.59
C ASN A 283 -8.02 18.97 -20.62
N GLN A 284 -8.71 19.67 -19.71
CA GLN A 284 -8.09 20.55 -18.71
C GLN A 284 -8.02 19.89 -17.33
N VAL A 285 -8.63 18.70 -17.16
CA VAL A 285 -8.63 17.98 -15.88
C VAL A 285 -7.23 17.49 -15.54
N ASP A 286 -6.76 17.82 -14.33
CA ASP A 286 -5.50 17.30 -13.79
C ASP A 286 -5.44 15.78 -13.90
N GLY A 287 -4.28 15.23 -14.26
CA GLY A 287 -4.10 13.80 -14.47
C GLY A 287 -4.60 12.96 -13.30
N LEU A 288 -4.17 13.29 -12.08
CA LEU A 288 -4.55 12.58 -10.86
C LEU A 288 -6.07 12.58 -10.63
N ILE A 289 -6.72 13.74 -10.77
CA ILE A 289 -8.16 13.88 -10.54
C ILE A 289 -8.96 13.07 -11.55
N GLY A 290 -8.57 13.12 -12.83
CA GLY A 290 -9.24 12.32 -13.86
C GLY A 290 -9.03 10.82 -13.66
N LEU A 291 -7.86 10.37 -13.20
CA LEU A 291 -7.60 8.96 -12.87
C LEU A 291 -8.50 8.46 -11.73
N MET A 292 -8.77 9.29 -10.71
CA MET A 292 -9.67 8.94 -9.58
C MET A 292 -11.16 9.08 -9.93
N ALA A 293 -11.49 9.93 -10.89
CA ALA A 293 -12.87 10.11 -11.35
C ALA A 293 -13.29 9.08 -12.41
N GLU A 294 -12.34 8.47 -13.12
CA GLU A 294 -12.63 7.47 -14.15
C GLU A 294 -13.42 6.29 -13.56
N ASP A 295 -14.50 5.91 -14.23
CA ASP A 295 -15.34 4.80 -13.77
C ASP A 295 -14.53 3.49 -13.64
N VAL A 296 -14.70 2.84 -12.49
CA VAL A 296 -14.14 1.51 -12.23
C VAL A 296 -15.11 0.45 -12.74
N PRO A 297 -14.70 -0.44 -13.68
CA PRO A 297 -15.55 -1.52 -14.15
C PRO A 297 -16.01 -2.44 -13.02
N SER A 298 -17.20 -3.04 -13.16
CA SER A 298 -17.71 -3.99 -12.16
C SER A 298 -16.72 -5.14 -11.92
N GLY A 299 -16.44 -5.42 -10.65
CA GLY A 299 -15.47 -6.43 -10.22
C GLY A 299 -13.99 -6.03 -10.33
N ALA A 300 -13.66 -4.86 -10.87
CA ALA A 300 -12.29 -4.35 -10.91
C ALA A 300 -11.95 -3.55 -9.63
N TYR A 301 -10.65 -3.49 -9.30
CA TYR A 301 -10.16 -2.72 -8.15
C TYR A 301 -9.75 -1.29 -8.51
N LEU A 302 -9.23 -1.07 -9.73
CA LEU A 302 -8.75 0.23 -10.22
C LEU A 302 -9.35 0.56 -11.60
N ALA A 303 -9.41 1.85 -11.90
CA ALA A 303 -9.88 2.35 -13.20
C ALA A 303 -8.94 1.97 -14.36
N PRO A 304 -9.45 1.85 -15.61
CA PRO A 304 -8.67 1.33 -16.74
C PRO A 304 -7.37 2.07 -17.03
N THR A 305 -7.36 3.41 -16.96
CA THR A 305 -6.16 4.20 -17.24
C THR A 305 -5.12 4.01 -16.14
N THR A 306 -5.54 3.97 -14.87
CA THR A 306 -4.67 3.67 -13.72
C THR A 306 -4.03 2.29 -13.86
N VAL A 307 -4.84 1.27 -14.21
CA VAL A 307 -4.36 -0.09 -14.50
C VAL A 307 -3.34 -0.09 -15.63
N GLY A 308 -3.59 0.65 -16.72
CA GLY A 308 -2.69 0.75 -17.86
C GLY A 308 -1.32 1.34 -17.51
N ILE A 309 -1.29 2.40 -16.70
CA ILE A 309 -0.05 3.02 -16.23
C ILE A 309 0.74 2.03 -15.38
N ILE A 310 0.12 1.45 -14.35
CA ILE A 310 0.78 0.51 -13.43
C ILE A 310 1.28 -0.72 -14.20
N ARG A 311 0.45 -1.32 -15.05
CA ARG A 311 0.82 -2.47 -15.88
C ARG A 311 2.06 -2.18 -16.72
N LYS A 312 2.07 -1.07 -17.45
CA LYS A 312 3.20 -0.71 -18.34
C LYS A 312 4.47 -0.45 -17.54
N GLU A 313 4.35 0.22 -16.39
CA GLU A 313 5.47 0.49 -15.50
C GLU A 313 6.12 -0.80 -14.99
N PHE A 314 5.34 -1.71 -14.40
CA PHE A 314 5.86 -2.95 -13.83
C PHE A 314 6.43 -3.89 -14.91
N ILE A 315 5.85 -3.93 -16.11
CA ILE A 315 6.45 -4.69 -17.23
C ILE A 315 7.83 -4.12 -17.59
N ARG A 316 7.97 -2.80 -17.72
CA ARG A 316 9.26 -2.17 -18.04
C ARG A 316 10.30 -2.42 -16.96
N LYS A 317 9.92 -2.26 -15.70
CA LYS A 317 10.80 -2.49 -14.55
C LYS A 317 11.29 -3.93 -14.49
N ARG A 318 10.41 -4.91 -14.70
CA ARG A 318 10.79 -6.32 -14.77
C ARG A 318 11.70 -6.63 -15.95
N ASP A 319 11.28 -6.24 -17.15
CA ASP A 319 11.98 -6.62 -18.38
C ASP A 319 13.33 -5.89 -18.48
N GLY A 320 13.46 -4.68 -17.94
CA GLY A 320 14.71 -3.91 -17.87
C GLY A 320 15.56 -4.15 -16.61
N ASP A 321 15.14 -5.02 -15.68
CA ASP A 321 15.93 -5.39 -14.50
C ASP A 321 16.80 -6.61 -14.80
N ARG A 322 18.11 -6.36 -14.92
CA ARG A 322 19.11 -7.42 -15.12
C ARG A 322 19.09 -8.44 -13.97
N PHE A 323 18.74 -8.04 -12.76
CA PHE A 323 18.74 -8.88 -11.55
C PHE A 323 17.36 -9.42 -11.17
N PHE A 324 16.36 -9.34 -12.06
CA PHE A 324 15.03 -9.88 -11.80
C PHE A 324 15.08 -11.36 -11.41
N TYR A 325 14.31 -11.79 -10.41
CA TYR A 325 14.45 -13.11 -9.77
C TYR A 325 14.27 -14.31 -10.70
N GLU A 326 13.55 -14.14 -11.81
CA GLU A 326 13.38 -15.19 -12.82
C GLU A 326 14.57 -15.34 -13.77
N ASN A 327 15.52 -14.39 -13.74
CA ASN A 327 16.71 -14.46 -14.55
C ASN A 327 17.59 -15.65 -14.11
N PRO A 328 17.84 -16.63 -14.99
CA PRO A 328 18.47 -17.88 -14.62
C PRO A 328 19.94 -17.77 -14.19
N TYR A 329 20.60 -16.63 -14.45
CA TYR A 329 22.01 -16.42 -14.12
C TYR A 329 22.28 -16.16 -12.63
N TYR A 330 21.29 -15.71 -11.85
CA TYR A 330 21.52 -15.25 -10.46
C TYR A 330 21.10 -16.24 -9.37
N PHE A 331 20.36 -17.28 -9.73
CA PHE A 331 19.80 -18.26 -8.80
C PHE A 331 19.90 -19.65 -9.40
N LEU A 332 20.16 -20.66 -8.56
CA LEU A 332 20.08 -22.06 -8.97
C LEU A 332 18.64 -22.42 -9.35
N ARG A 333 18.45 -23.47 -10.16
CA ARG A 333 17.11 -23.95 -10.55
C ARG A 333 16.24 -24.29 -9.33
N SER A 334 16.83 -24.89 -8.31
CA SER A 334 16.17 -25.22 -7.04
C SER A 334 15.80 -23.97 -6.23
N GLU A 335 16.69 -22.98 -6.15
CA GLU A 335 16.40 -21.69 -5.49
C GLU A 335 15.24 -20.97 -6.17
N ARG A 336 15.25 -20.88 -7.51
CA ARG A 336 14.15 -20.26 -8.26
C ARG A 336 12.82 -20.99 -8.04
N ALA A 337 12.84 -22.33 -7.98
CA ALA A 337 11.65 -23.11 -7.68
C ALA A 337 11.10 -22.80 -6.27
N ALA A 338 11.99 -22.73 -5.27
CA ALA A 338 11.63 -22.40 -3.88
C ALA A 338 11.11 -20.95 -3.74
N ILE A 339 11.70 -19.99 -4.46
CA ILE A 339 11.24 -18.60 -4.51
C ILE A 339 9.83 -18.55 -5.13
N LYS A 340 9.63 -19.21 -6.28
CA LYS A 340 8.32 -19.25 -6.96
C LYS A 340 7.21 -19.86 -6.10
N SER A 341 7.53 -20.83 -5.23
CA SER A 341 6.56 -21.42 -4.32
C SER A 341 6.29 -20.60 -3.05
N THR A 342 7.11 -19.61 -2.73
CA THR A 342 7.00 -18.83 -1.48
C THR A 342 5.93 -17.74 -1.61
N THR A 343 4.84 -17.79 -0.84
CA THR A 343 3.82 -16.72 -0.81
C THR A 343 4.11 -15.66 0.25
N PHE A 344 3.44 -14.50 0.19
CA PHE A 344 3.57 -13.53 1.27
C PHE A 344 3.05 -14.09 2.61
N ALA A 345 2.04 -14.97 2.57
CA ALA A 345 1.60 -15.72 3.74
C ALA A 345 2.70 -16.63 4.32
N ASN A 346 3.58 -17.21 3.48
CA ASN A 346 4.76 -17.94 3.97
C ASN A 346 5.76 -17.01 4.64
N ILE A 347 6.02 -15.83 4.06
CA ILE A 347 6.93 -14.85 4.67
C ILE A 347 6.40 -14.41 6.03
N ILE A 348 5.11 -14.11 6.17
CA ILE A 348 4.51 -13.77 7.47
C ILE A 348 4.71 -14.91 8.47
N LYS A 349 4.32 -16.15 8.12
CA LYS A 349 4.46 -17.34 9.00
C LYS A 349 5.88 -17.62 9.46
N ARG A 350 6.89 -17.28 8.66
CA ARG A 350 8.31 -17.48 9.01
C ARG A 350 8.83 -16.45 10.02
N ASN A 351 8.16 -15.31 10.15
CA ASN A 351 8.66 -14.13 10.88
C ASN A 351 7.73 -13.65 12.00
N THR A 352 6.64 -14.37 12.26
CA THR A 352 5.60 -14.07 13.25
C THR A 352 5.02 -15.33 13.87
N GLY A 353 4.24 -15.20 14.94
CA GLY A 353 3.43 -16.28 15.52
C GLY A 353 2.05 -16.43 14.86
N LEU A 354 1.83 -15.87 13.66
CA LEU A 354 0.51 -15.88 13.04
C LEU A 354 0.17 -17.21 12.36
N ILE A 355 -0.95 -17.79 12.81
CA ILE A 355 -1.59 -18.96 12.19
C ILE A 355 -2.92 -18.58 11.54
N GLY A 356 -3.49 -19.48 10.72
CA GLY A 356 -4.79 -19.26 10.10
C GLY A 356 -4.83 -18.18 9.02
N LEU A 357 -3.69 -17.82 8.42
CA LEU A 357 -3.62 -16.88 7.30
C LEU A 357 -4.36 -17.41 6.05
N PRO A 358 -5.03 -16.53 5.27
CA PRO A 358 -5.57 -16.89 3.97
C PRO A 358 -4.45 -17.28 2.99
N ALA A 359 -4.80 -18.01 1.93
CA ALA A 359 -3.85 -18.42 0.89
C ALA A 359 -3.21 -17.21 0.17
N ASN A 360 -3.99 -16.16 -0.07
CA ASN A 360 -3.52 -14.88 -0.57
C ASN A 360 -3.96 -13.77 0.40
N VAL A 361 -3.00 -13.17 1.09
CA VAL A 361 -3.23 -12.14 2.11
C VAL A 361 -3.59 -10.76 1.53
N PHE A 362 -3.54 -10.60 0.20
CA PHE A 362 -3.99 -9.38 -0.48
C PHE A 362 -5.49 -9.41 -0.84
N LEU A 363 -6.20 -10.52 -0.59
CA LEU A 363 -7.60 -10.71 -0.97
C LEU A 363 -8.45 -11.03 0.26
N THR A 364 -9.61 -10.36 0.39
CA THR A 364 -10.60 -10.62 1.45
C THR A 364 -12.03 -10.61 0.89
N ASN A 365 -12.77 -11.71 1.09
CA ASN A 365 -14.15 -11.90 0.62
C ASN A 365 -15.17 -11.64 1.75
N GLU A 366 -16.25 -10.93 1.37
CA GLU A 366 -17.25 -10.26 2.21
C GLU A 366 -18.00 -11.20 3.17
N PHE A 367 -18.06 -12.49 2.82
CA PHE A 367 -18.83 -13.52 3.53
C PHE A 367 -17.97 -14.65 4.10
N HIS A 368 -16.69 -14.71 3.72
CA HIS A 368 -15.80 -15.79 4.10
C HIS A 368 -14.39 -15.22 4.22
N ASN A 369 -14.02 -14.61 5.33
CA ASN A 369 -12.60 -14.40 5.60
C ASN A 369 -11.94 -15.80 5.57
N THR A 370 -11.29 -16.16 4.45
CA THR A 370 -10.84 -17.54 4.22
C THR A 370 -9.74 -17.95 5.21
N GLY A 371 -9.13 -16.95 5.86
CA GLY A 371 -8.33 -17.14 7.05
C GLY A 371 -8.97 -16.48 8.28
N LYS A 372 -8.71 -17.05 9.45
CA LYS A 372 -8.87 -16.40 10.75
C LYS A 372 -7.47 -16.18 11.36
N PRO A 373 -6.68 -15.20 10.86
CA PRO A 373 -5.35 -14.90 11.40
C PRO A 373 -5.35 -14.73 12.92
N ARG A 374 -4.60 -15.54 13.66
CA ARG A 374 -4.49 -15.47 15.14
C ARG A 374 -3.04 -15.58 15.58
N SER A 375 -2.73 -14.94 16.71
CA SER A 375 -1.42 -15.03 17.35
C SER A 375 -1.30 -16.35 18.11
N THR A 376 -0.11 -16.95 18.12
CA THR A 376 0.24 -18.04 19.04
C THR A 376 0.90 -17.53 20.33
N HIS A 377 1.24 -16.25 20.40
CA HIS A 377 1.91 -15.63 21.55
C HIS A 377 0.88 -15.12 22.56
N CYS A 378 0.01 -15.99 23.09
CA CYS A 378 -1.12 -15.59 23.92
C CYS A 378 -0.95 -15.79 25.43
N SER A 379 0.21 -16.28 25.86
CA SER A 379 0.52 -16.62 27.25
C SER A 379 1.96 -16.28 27.58
#